data_AF-A0A6G8Q3J6-F1
#
_entry.id   AF-A0A6G8Q3J6-F1
#
_cell.length_a   1.000
_cell.length_b   1.000
_cell.length_c   1.000
_cell.angle_alpha   90.00
_cell.angle_beta   90.00
_cell.angle_gamma   90.00
#
_symmetry.space_group_name_H-M   'P 1'
#
loop_
_entity.id
_entity.type
_entity.pdbx_description
1 polymer ?
#
loop_
_entity_poly.entity_id
_entity_poly.type
_entity_poly.pdbx_seq_one_letter_code
_entity_poly.pdbx_strand_id
1 'polypeptide(L)'
;MSPRAAWRLEGLGFGEVYDYVPGKADWSASGLPTEGTLASVPKIGDGARADVPTCSPREGVGAVRERVRAAGWDRCVVVDEGRVVLGLLREKELASDPETKAEDAMRNGPATFRPDEPAEKIAERMRRRGAAAVLVTTPDGKLVGLLRRDEAERLAERAASEFG
;
A
#
# COMPACT_ATOMS: atom_id res chain seq x y z
N MET A 1 9.59 15.28 -6.06
CA MET A 1 10.41 14.10 -5.65
C MET A 1 9.47 13.18 -4.88
N SER A 2 9.59 11.84 -4.91
CA SER A 2 8.69 11.05 -4.05
C SER A 2 9.10 11.24 -2.58
N PRO A 3 8.17 11.35 -1.63
CA PRO A 3 8.55 11.49 -0.21
C PRO A 3 9.38 10.32 0.33
N ARG A 4 9.28 9.15 -0.31
CA ARG A 4 10.19 8.01 -0.09
C ARG A 4 11.66 8.30 -0.43
N ALA A 5 11.92 9.04 -1.50
CA ALA A 5 13.27 9.46 -1.87
C ALA A 5 13.77 10.58 -0.95
N ALA A 6 12.88 11.52 -0.59
CA ALA A 6 13.16 12.59 0.36
C ALA A 6 13.63 12.05 1.71
N TRP A 7 12.88 11.10 2.29
CA TRP A 7 13.23 10.51 3.59
C TRP A 7 14.55 9.71 3.56
N ARG A 8 14.82 9.00 2.45
CA ARG A 8 16.10 8.29 2.29
C ARG A 8 17.28 9.26 2.18
N LEU A 9 17.07 10.47 1.67
CA LEU A 9 18.10 11.52 1.61
C LEU A 9 18.28 12.23 2.95
N GLU A 10 17.21 12.43 3.72
CA GLU A 10 17.29 12.96 5.10
C GLU A 10 18.08 12.01 6.01
N GLY A 11 17.83 10.70 5.93
CA GLY A 11 18.64 9.69 6.63
C GLY A 11 20.12 9.62 6.19
N LEU A 12 20.47 10.26 5.07
CA LEU A 12 21.83 10.39 4.55
C LEU A 12 22.42 11.80 4.76
N GLY A 13 21.71 12.71 5.45
CA GLY A 13 22.23 14.02 5.88
C GLY A 13 21.98 15.20 4.93
N PHE A 14 21.08 15.08 3.95
CA PHE A 14 20.70 16.19 3.08
C PHE A 14 19.61 17.07 3.73
N GLY A 15 19.86 18.38 3.88
CA GLY A 15 19.05 19.30 4.69
C GLY A 15 18.02 20.17 3.97
N GLU A 16 18.00 20.20 2.64
CA GLU A 16 16.98 20.93 1.87
C GLU A 16 16.34 20.01 0.82
N VAL A 17 15.18 19.44 1.18
CA VAL A 17 14.35 18.66 0.26
C VAL A 17 13.01 19.37 0.08
N TYR A 18 12.68 19.73 -1.17
CA TYR A 18 11.45 20.44 -1.51
C TYR A 18 10.36 19.48 -1.98
N ASP A 19 9.16 19.60 -1.41
CA ASP A 19 7.94 18.89 -1.79
C ASP A 19 7.04 19.75 -2.71
N TYR A 20 6.32 19.11 -3.62
CA TYR A 20 5.49 19.75 -4.65
C TYR A 20 4.09 20.07 -4.09
N VAL A 21 3.53 21.25 -4.45
CA VAL A 21 2.22 21.71 -3.97
C VAL A 21 1.08 20.94 -4.68
N PRO A 22 0.10 20.38 -3.95
CA PRO A 22 -0.92 19.49 -4.50
C PRO A 22 -1.95 20.19 -5.40
N GLY A 23 -2.31 19.53 -6.51
CA GLY A 23 -3.35 19.96 -7.48
C GLY A 23 -4.47 18.91 -7.65
N LYS A 24 -5.35 19.03 -8.66
CA LYS A 24 -6.49 18.10 -8.89
C LYS A 24 -6.07 16.62 -9.02
N ALA A 25 -4.91 16.36 -9.63
CA ALA A 25 -4.37 15.00 -9.71
C ALA A 25 -3.99 14.44 -8.34
N ASP A 26 -3.50 15.31 -7.45
CA ASP A 26 -3.14 14.95 -6.07
C ASP A 26 -4.38 14.71 -5.20
N TRP A 27 -5.44 15.47 -5.43
CA TRP A 27 -6.76 15.26 -4.83
C TRP A 27 -7.32 13.86 -5.12
N SER A 28 -7.34 13.47 -6.40
CA SER A 28 -7.76 12.13 -6.82
C SER A 28 -6.84 11.05 -6.28
N ALA A 29 -5.52 11.23 -6.40
CA ALA A 29 -4.54 10.27 -5.93
C ALA A 29 -4.55 10.10 -4.39
N SER A 30 -5.07 11.08 -3.65
CA SER A 30 -5.32 10.97 -2.22
C SER A 30 -6.61 10.22 -1.86
N GLY A 31 -7.37 9.74 -2.86
CA GLY A 31 -8.61 8.98 -2.67
C GLY A 31 -9.79 9.85 -2.23
N LEU A 32 -9.73 11.16 -2.44
CA LEU A 32 -10.81 12.07 -2.08
C LEU A 32 -11.98 11.99 -3.07
N PRO A 33 -13.22 12.35 -2.66
CA PRO A 33 -14.39 12.29 -3.54
C PRO A 33 -14.20 13.07 -4.85
N THR A 34 -14.65 12.48 -5.95
CA THR A 34 -14.60 13.07 -7.30
C THR A 34 -15.95 12.94 -7.99
N GLU A 35 -16.38 13.95 -8.76
CA GLU A 35 -17.56 13.91 -9.64
C GLU A 35 -17.16 13.94 -11.12
N GLY A 36 -17.99 13.37 -12.00
CA GLY A 36 -17.79 13.36 -13.46
C GLY A 36 -17.82 11.95 -14.08
N THR A 37 -17.62 11.85 -15.40
CA THR A 37 -17.71 10.58 -16.16
C THR A 37 -16.70 9.51 -15.73
N LEU A 38 -15.57 9.90 -15.13
CA LEU A 38 -14.57 8.96 -14.59
C LEU A 38 -14.82 8.63 -13.11
N ALA A 39 -15.78 9.27 -12.45
CA ALA A 39 -16.09 9.00 -11.04
C ALA A 39 -16.80 7.65 -10.84
N SER A 40 -17.48 7.14 -11.88
CA SER A 40 -18.16 5.84 -11.87
C SER A 40 -17.23 4.67 -12.19
N VAL A 41 -15.96 4.91 -12.58
CA VAL A 41 -15.00 3.83 -12.79
C VAL A 41 -14.54 3.33 -11.42
N PRO A 42 -14.72 2.04 -11.07
CA PRO A 42 -14.23 1.49 -9.82
C PRO A 42 -12.70 1.62 -9.70
N LYS A 43 -12.26 2.21 -8.60
CA LYS A 43 -10.85 2.49 -8.31
C LYS A 43 -10.34 1.51 -7.26
N ILE A 44 -9.02 1.33 -7.20
CA ILE A 44 -8.44 0.41 -6.21
C ILE A 44 -8.62 0.88 -4.76
N GLY A 45 -8.80 2.18 -4.54
CA GLY A 45 -9.13 2.73 -3.23
C GLY A 45 -10.43 2.18 -2.66
N ASP A 46 -11.42 1.86 -3.51
CA ASP A 46 -12.75 1.42 -3.09
C ASP A 46 -12.73 0.01 -2.45
N GLY A 47 -11.75 -0.81 -2.81
CA GLY A 47 -11.55 -2.17 -2.27
C GLY A 47 -10.35 -2.31 -1.35
N ALA A 48 -9.58 -1.25 -1.14
CA ALA A 48 -8.38 -1.30 -0.31
C ALA A 48 -8.77 -1.42 1.17
N ARG A 49 -8.33 -2.49 1.82
CA ARG A 49 -8.60 -2.72 3.25
C ARG A 49 -7.61 -1.95 4.12
N ALA A 50 -8.13 -0.97 4.87
CA ALA A 50 -7.35 -0.13 5.79
C ALA A 50 -6.97 -0.84 7.10
N ASP A 51 -7.61 -1.98 7.41
CA ASP A 51 -7.36 -2.78 8.60
C ASP A 51 -6.23 -3.82 8.43
N VAL A 52 -5.44 -3.69 7.36
CA VAL A 52 -4.19 -4.43 7.22
C VAL A 52 -3.24 -4.08 8.39
N PRO A 53 -2.66 -5.07 9.09
CA PRO A 53 -1.77 -4.82 10.20
C PRO A 53 -0.55 -4.00 9.79
N THR A 54 -0.12 -3.11 10.68
CA THR A 54 1.11 -2.35 10.55
C THR A 54 2.02 -2.50 11.75
N CYS A 55 3.33 -2.43 11.53
CA CYS A 55 4.33 -2.42 12.60
C CYS A 55 5.42 -1.37 12.35
N SER A 56 6.10 -0.99 13.43
CA SER A 56 7.28 -0.14 13.38
C SER A 56 8.48 -0.94 12.86
N PRO A 57 9.45 -0.30 12.15
CA PRO A 57 10.70 -0.95 11.74
C PRO A 57 11.48 -1.57 12.91
N ARG A 58 11.34 -1.02 14.12
CA ARG A 58 12.07 -1.47 15.31
C ARG A 58 11.40 -2.62 16.07
N GLU A 59 10.19 -3.01 15.68
CA GLU A 59 9.42 -4.03 16.38
C GLU A 59 9.95 -5.44 16.05
N GLY A 60 10.02 -6.33 17.05
CA GLY A 60 10.42 -7.72 16.86
C GLY A 60 9.39 -8.52 16.08
N VAL A 61 9.84 -9.31 15.10
CA VAL A 61 8.96 -10.07 14.19
C VAL A 61 8.06 -11.06 14.93
N GLY A 62 8.49 -11.59 16.08
CA GLY A 62 7.68 -12.50 16.90
C GLY A 62 6.35 -11.91 17.33
N ALA A 63 6.39 -10.73 17.97
CA ALA A 63 5.19 -10.01 18.41
C ALA A 63 4.30 -9.58 17.23
N VAL A 64 4.93 -9.13 16.14
CA VAL A 64 4.21 -8.78 14.90
C VAL A 64 3.45 -9.98 14.35
N ARG A 65 4.10 -11.15 14.27
CA ARG A 65 3.50 -12.40 13.77
C ARG A 65 2.28 -12.81 14.57
N GLU A 66 2.33 -12.74 15.90
CA GLU A 66 1.19 -13.10 16.76
C GLU A 66 -0.02 -12.21 16.50
N ARG A 67 0.19 -10.89 16.45
CA ARG A 67 -0.86 -9.91 16.15
C ARG A 67 -1.45 -10.09 14.75
N VAL A 68 -0.60 -10.34 13.75
CA VAL A 68 -1.03 -10.60 12.36
C VAL A 68 -1.92 -11.84 12.28
N ARG A 69 -1.51 -12.94 12.92
CA ARG A 69 -2.29 -14.18 12.96
C ARG A 69 -3.61 -14.02 13.71
N ALA A 70 -3.59 -13.36 14.86
CA ALA A 70 -4.79 -13.09 15.65
C ALA A 70 -5.82 -12.24 14.87
N ALA A 71 -5.35 -11.33 14.02
CA ALA A 71 -6.18 -10.53 13.15
C ALA A 71 -6.62 -11.25 11.85
N GLY A 72 -6.24 -12.52 11.65
CA GLY A 72 -6.58 -13.29 10.45
C GLY A 72 -5.86 -12.84 9.18
N TRP A 73 -4.71 -12.17 9.33
CA TRP A 73 -3.88 -11.72 8.23
C TRP A 73 -2.65 -12.61 8.05
N ASP A 74 -2.04 -12.52 6.87
CA ASP A 74 -0.86 -13.27 6.45
C ASP A 74 0.35 -12.34 6.18
N ARG A 75 0.19 -11.04 6.46
CA ARG A 75 1.19 -10.01 6.20
C ARG A 75 1.05 -8.80 7.12
N CYS A 76 2.14 -8.06 7.26
CA CYS A 76 2.21 -6.80 7.98
C CYS A 76 2.96 -5.75 7.16
N VAL A 77 2.44 -4.53 7.09
CA VAL A 77 3.11 -3.42 6.43
C VAL A 77 4.01 -2.70 7.43
N VAL A 78 5.29 -2.59 7.12
CA VAL A 78 6.23 -1.84 7.96
C VAL A 78 6.13 -0.37 7.58
N VAL A 79 5.81 0.47 8.57
CA VAL A 79 5.60 1.91 8.38
C VAL A 79 6.37 2.72 9.40
N ASP A 80 6.66 3.98 9.08
CA ASP A 80 7.17 4.95 10.04
C ASP A 80 6.04 5.59 10.87
N GLU A 81 6.40 6.57 11.71
CA GLU A 81 5.47 7.34 12.54
C GLU A 81 4.43 8.12 11.72
N GLY A 82 4.77 8.51 10.48
CA GLY A 82 3.87 9.18 9.53
C GLY A 82 3.00 8.24 8.69
N ARG A 83 3.02 6.92 8.98
CA ARG A 83 2.42 5.83 8.18
C ARG A 83 2.95 5.71 6.75
N VAL A 84 4.15 6.23 6.47
CA VAL A 84 4.81 6.02 5.18
C VAL A 84 5.28 4.59 5.08
N VAL A 85 5.00 3.93 3.95
CA VAL A 85 5.37 2.53 3.72
C VAL A 85 6.88 2.39 3.52
N LEU A 86 7.53 1.66 4.42
CA LEU A 86 8.95 1.31 4.35
C LEU A 86 9.16 -0.07 3.72
N GLY A 87 8.33 -1.04 4.11
CA GLY A 87 8.45 -2.42 3.64
C GLY A 87 7.24 -3.30 3.94
N LEU A 88 7.37 -4.60 3.63
CA LEU A 88 6.32 -5.58 3.80
C LEU A 88 6.90 -6.89 4.37
N LEU A 89 6.30 -7.39 5.45
CA LEU A 89 6.54 -8.72 5.99
C LEU A 89 5.42 -9.63 5.48
N ARG A 90 5.74 -10.66 4.69
CA ARG A 90 4.79 -11.71 4.31
C ARG A 90 5.00 -12.91 5.21
N GLU A 91 4.19 -13.96 5.06
CA GLU A 91 4.29 -15.20 5.84
C GLU A 91 5.73 -15.71 6.01
N LYS A 92 6.52 -15.70 4.93
CA LYS A 92 7.93 -16.11 4.97
C LYS A 92 8.76 -15.23 5.91
N GLU A 93 8.68 -13.91 5.78
CA GLU A 93 9.45 -13.00 6.63
C GLU A 93 8.93 -13.02 8.07
N LEU A 94 7.61 -13.17 8.27
CA LEU A 94 7.00 -13.34 9.58
C LEU A 94 7.43 -14.64 10.27
N ALA A 95 7.83 -15.67 9.53
CA ALA A 95 8.33 -16.93 10.07
C ALA A 95 9.82 -16.88 10.47
N SER A 96 10.50 -15.73 10.31
CA SER A 96 11.89 -15.52 10.74
C SER A 96 12.04 -15.59 12.26
N ASP A 97 13.30 -15.51 12.71
CA ASP A 97 13.67 -15.43 14.13
C ASP A 97 12.81 -14.38 14.85
N PRO A 98 12.11 -14.75 15.95
CA PRO A 98 11.25 -13.85 16.71
C PRO A 98 11.91 -12.53 17.16
N GLU A 99 13.21 -12.55 17.45
CA GLU A 99 13.97 -11.41 17.96
C GLU A 99 14.48 -10.49 16.84
N THR A 100 14.41 -10.93 15.57
CA THR A 100 14.79 -10.08 14.43
C THR A 100 13.84 -8.90 14.33
N LYS A 101 14.39 -7.70 14.10
CA LYS A 101 13.58 -6.49 13.89
C LYS A 101 12.89 -6.52 12.53
N ALA A 102 11.73 -5.88 12.45
CA ALA A 102 10.96 -5.78 11.21
C ALA A 102 11.77 -5.17 10.06
N GLU A 103 12.59 -4.15 10.32
CA GLU A 103 13.44 -3.49 9.31
C GLU A 103 14.49 -4.42 8.68
N ASP A 104 14.98 -5.40 9.44
CA ASP A 104 16.00 -6.35 9.00
C ASP A 104 15.37 -7.54 8.25
N ALA A 105 14.14 -7.92 8.60
CA ALA A 105 13.40 -9.01 7.97
C ALA A 105 12.58 -8.59 6.74
N MET A 106 12.16 -7.32 6.66
CA MET A 106 11.18 -6.89 5.66
C MET A 106 11.67 -6.94 4.23
N ARG A 107 10.70 -7.14 3.33
CA ARG A 107 10.92 -6.84 1.92
C ARG A 107 10.86 -5.34 1.69
N ASN A 108 12.03 -4.77 1.38
CA ASN A 108 12.18 -3.36 1.04
C ASN A 108 11.50 -3.01 -0.28
N GLY A 109 10.94 -1.79 -0.34
CA GLY A 109 10.42 -1.20 -1.58
C GLY A 109 9.32 -2.02 -2.27
N PRO A 110 8.23 -2.40 -1.57
CA PRO A 110 7.10 -3.02 -2.23
C PRO A 110 6.51 -2.07 -3.29
N ALA A 111 6.02 -2.64 -4.38
CA ALA A 111 5.26 -1.86 -5.35
C ALA A 111 4.00 -1.34 -4.67
N THR A 112 3.77 -0.02 -4.76
CA THR A 112 2.58 0.66 -4.28
C THR A 112 1.85 1.29 -5.46
N PHE A 113 0.55 1.47 -5.29
CA PHE A 113 -0.36 1.99 -6.31
C PHE A 113 -1.22 3.09 -5.71
N ARG A 114 -1.66 4.04 -6.52
CA ARG A 114 -2.49 5.14 -6.03
C ARG A 114 -3.95 4.73 -5.92
N PRO A 115 -4.68 5.19 -4.88
CA PRO A 115 -6.10 4.95 -4.71
C PRO A 115 -6.94 5.13 -5.97
N ASP A 116 -6.60 6.09 -6.83
CA ASP A 116 -7.35 6.43 -8.05
C ASP A 116 -7.01 5.57 -9.27
N GLU A 117 -6.08 4.63 -9.17
CA GLU A 117 -5.79 3.73 -10.28
C GLU A 117 -7.00 2.81 -10.58
N PRO A 118 -7.37 2.61 -11.86
CA PRO A 118 -8.51 1.77 -12.24
C PRO A 118 -8.33 0.31 -11.79
N ALA A 119 -9.37 -0.26 -11.17
CA ALA A 119 -9.32 -1.63 -10.64
C ALA A 119 -8.99 -2.68 -11.72
N GLU A 120 -9.55 -2.55 -12.93
CA GLU A 120 -9.31 -3.45 -14.06
C GLU A 120 -7.82 -3.58 -14.41
N LYS A 121 -7.15 -2.45 -14.60
CA LYS A 121 -5.71 -2.39 -14.92
C LYS A 121 -4.86 -3.04 -13.84
N ILE A 122 -5.24 -2.83 -12.57
CA ILE A 122 -4.53 -3.42 -11.43
C ILE A 122 -4.79 -4.92 -11.33
N ALA A 123 -6.03 -5.37 -11.50
CA ALA A 123 -6.38 -6.78 -11.54
C ALA A 123 -5.60 -7.53 -12.64
N GLU A 124 -5.53 -6.99 -13.86
CA GLU A 124 -4.76 -7.58 -14.95
C GLU A 124 -3.26 -7.64 -14.62
N ARG A 125 -2.69 -6.55 -14.08
CA ARG A 125 -1.29 -6.51 -13.66
C ARG A 125 -1.00 -7.54 -12.55
N MET A 126 -1.94 -7.72 -11.62
CA MET A 126 -1.83 -8.70 -10.54
C MET A 126 -1.87 -10.13 -11.07
N ARG A 127 -2.78 -10.45 -12.00
CA ARG A 127 -2.80 -11.75 -12.69
C ARG A 127 -1.49 -12.04 -13.40
N ARG A 128 -1.04 -11.12 -14.26
CA ARG A 128 0.18 -11.28 -15.06
C ARG A 128 1.42 -11.50 -14.19
N ARG A 129 1.49 -10.87 -13.02
CA ARG A 129 2.63 -10.96 -12.10
C ARG A 129 2.45 -12.00 -10.99
N GLY A 130 1.33 -12.73 -10.97
CA GLY A 130 0.99 -13.68 -9.90
C GLY A 130 0.89 -13.02 -8.51
N ALA A 131 0.57 -11.73 -8.44
CA ALA A 131 0.48 -11.00 -7.16
C ALA A 131 -0.88 -11.25 -6.50
N ALA A 132 -0.87 -11.74 -5.26
CA ALA A 132 -2.10 -11.98 -4.48
C ALA A 132 -2.70 -10.71 -3.87
N ALA A 133 -1.89 -9.67 -3.64
CA ALA A 133 -2.34 -8.35 -3.19
C ALA A 133 -1.35 -7.26 -3.59
N VAL A 134 -1.80 -6.02 -3.53
CA VAL A 134 -0.98 -4.81 -3.72
C VAL A 134 -1.22 -3.81 -2.60
N LEU A 135 -0.22 -2.97 -2.33
CA LEU A 135 -0.35 -1.86 -1.39
C LEU A 135 -0.89 -0.63 -2.10
N VAL A 136 -1.84 0.03 -1.44
CA VAL A 136 -2.44 1.28 -1.92
C VAL A 136 -1.94 2.41 -1.02
N THR A 137 -1.37 3.46 -1.63
CA THR A 137 -0.76 4.58 -0.91
C THR A 137 -1.09 5.93 -1.54
N THR A 138 -1.23 6.96 -0.71
CA THR A 138 -1.32 8.36 -1.16
C THR A 138 -0.05 8.77 -1.91
N PRO A 139 -0.05 9.85 -2.72
CA PRO A 139 1.14 10.45 -3.34
C PRO A 139 2.40 10.44 -2.47
N ASP A 140 2.24 10.75 -1.19
CA ASP A 140 3.34 10.84 -0.24
C ASP A 140 3.83 9.49 0.32
N GLY A 141 3.25 8.39 -0.14
CA GLY A 141 3.60 7.04 0.28
C GLY A 141 2.94 6.61 1.59
N LYS A 142 1.99 7.39 2.11
CA LYS A 142 1.20 7.01 3.29
C LYS A 142 0.28 5.85 2.96
N LEU A 143 0.24 4.86 3.83
CA LEU A 143 -0.61 3.68 3.66
C LEU A 143 -2.10 4.05 3.68
N VAL A 144 -2.79 3.73 2.59
CA VAL A 144 -4.26 3.77 2.51
C VAL A 144 -4.82 2.39 2.86
N GLY A 145 -4.21 1.32 2.32
CA GLY A 145 -4.60 -0.04 2.65
C GLY A 145 -3.94 -1.10 1.77
N LEU A 146 -4.47 -2.31 1.84
CA LEU A 146 -4.07 -3.43 0.99
C LEU A 146 -5.26 -3.91 0.16
N LEU A 147 -5.08 -3.99 -1.15
CA LEU A 147 -6.08 -4.55 -2.07
C LEU A 147 -5.70 -5.99 -2.44
N ARG A 148 -6.60 -6.95 -2.16
CA ARG A 148 -6.44 -8.35 -2.59
C ARG A 148 -6.90 -8.52 -4.04
N ARG A 149 -6.34 -9.52 -4.72
CA ARG A 149 -6.60 -9.76 -6.15
C ARG A 149 -8.07 -10.04 -6.44
N ASP A 150 -8.70 -10.87 -5.63
CA ASP A 150 -10.10 -11.26 -5.73
C ASP A 150 -11.05 -10.05 -5.60
N GLU A 151 -10.75 -9.10 -4.71
CA GLU A 151 -11.48 -7.84 -4.64
C GLU A 151 -11.23 -6.98 -5.88
N ALA A 152 -9.98 -6.86 -6.34
CA ALA A 152 -9.65 -6.10 -7.55
C ALA A 152 -10.40 -6.64 -8.78
N GLU A 153 -10.49 -7.96 -8.91
CA GLU A 153 -11.22 -8.65 -9.98
C GLU A 153 -12.73 -8.40 -9.87
N ARG A 154 -13.31 -8.50 -8.67
CA ARG A 154 -14.73 -8.16 -8.44
C ARG A 154 -15.06 -6.70 -8.78
N LEU A 155 -14.19 -5.75 -8.43
CA LEU A 155 -14.37 -4.34 -8.79
C LEU A 155 -14.29 -4.13 -10.32
N ALA A 156 -13.40 -4.86 -11.00
CA ALA A 156 -13.30 -4.80 -12.45
C ALA A 156 -14.55 -5.38 -13.16
N GLU A 157 -15.10 -6.48 -12.64
CA GLU A 157 -16.33 -7.10 -13.17
C GLU A 157 -17.56 -6.20 -13.01
N ARG A 158 -17.66 -5.47 -11.89
CA ARG A 158 -18.72 -4.46 -11.67
C ARG A 158 -18.67 -3.36 -12.72
N ALA A 159 -17.47 -2.86 -13.02
CA ALA A 159 -17.26 -1.86 -14.06
C ALA A 159 -17.78 -2.37 -15.41
N ALA A 160 -17.43 -3.59 -15.80
CA ALA A 160 -17.86 -4.18 -17.07
C ALA A 160 -19.38 -4.39 -17.15
N SER A 161 -20.06 -4.61 -16.02
CA SER A 161 -21.50 -4.85 -15.95
C SER A 161 -22.35 -3.57 -15.97
N GLU A 162 -21.79 -2.42 -15.57
CA GLU A 162 -22.49 -1.12 -15.59
C GLU A 162 -22.42 -0.41 -16.95
N PHE A 163 -21.54 -0.86 -17.85
CA PHE A 163 -21.36 -0.29 -19.20
C PHE A 163 -21.71 -1.25 -20.35
N GLY A 164 -22.25 -2.43 -20.05
CA GLY A 164 -22.73 -3.42 -21.02
C GLY A 164 -24.25 -3.42 -21.15
#